data_AF-A0A7X7WVB5-F1
#
_entry.id   AF-A0A7X7WVB5-F1
#
_cell.length_a   1.000
_cell.length_b   1.000
_cell.length_c   1.000
_cell.angle_alpha   90.00
_cell.angle_beta   90.00
_cell.angle_gamma   90.00
#
_symmetry.space_group_name_H-M   'P 1'
#
loop_
_entity.id
_entity.type
_entity.pdbx_description
1 polymer ?
#
loop_
_entity_poly.entity_id
_entity_poly.type
_entity_poly.pdbx_seq_one_letter_code
_entity_poly.pdbx_strand_id
1 'polypeptide(L)'
;MLEFNQWFFVLLANFVILVFALKALLFDPLSKVAGERDKATKGALDEAKAMLAKKDEAVTKMNAELGAARQQAKEAASALREEGLAKQKATLSAAETAAVQQIEAARKEIQAETEKARAALKSDVERFADEIVRKLVRV
;
A
#
# COMPACT_ATOMS: atom_id res chain seq x y z
N MET A 1 69.88 -60.18 15.68
CA MET A 1 70.21 -58.76 15.46
C MET A 1 69.83 -58.43 14.03
N LEU A 2 69.25 -57.26 13.76
CA LEU A 2 69.00 -56.83 12.37
C LEU A 2 70.36 -56.65 11.69
N GLU A 3 70.71 -57.57 10.79
CA GLU A 3 71.93 -57.43 9.99
C GLU A 3 71.64 -56.47 8.83
N PHE A 4 72.13 -55.24 8.96
CA PHE A 4 72.00 -54.20 7.94
C PHE A 4 72.99 -54.46 6.79
N ASN A 5 72.67 -55.42 5.94
CA ASN A 5 73.38 -55.68 4.70
C ASN A 5 72.90 -54.72 3.58
N GLN A 6 73.71 -54.46 2.56
CA GLN A 6 73.35 -53.66 1.38
C GLN A 6 72.03 -54.11 0.74
N TRP A 7 71.72 -55.41 0.80
CA TRP A 7 70.44 -55.96 0.31
C TRP A 7 69.20 -55.41 1.04
N PHE A 8 69.32 -55.11 2.35
CA PHE A 8 68.22 -54.51 3.12
C PHE A 8 67.84 -53.14 2.55
N PHE A 9 68.83 -52.31 2.17
CA PHE A 9 68.57 -50.99 1.59
C PHE A 9 67.93 -51.07 0.20
N VAL A 10 68.29 -52.08 -0.60
CA VAL A 10 67.64 -52.34 -1.90
C VAL A 10 66.17 -52.73 -1.71
N LEU A 11 65.89 -53.63 -0.76
CA LEU A 11 64.51 -54.05 -0.46
C LEU A 11 63.68 -52.90 0.13
N LEU A 12 64.28 -52.07 0.99
CA LEU A 12 63.66 -50.87 1.53
C LEU A 12 63.32 -49.86 0.42
N ALA A 13 64.26 -49.60 -0.50
CA ALA A 13 64.02 -48.72 -1.63
C ALA A 13 62.89 -49.27 -2.53
N ASN A 14 62.87 -50.58 -2.79
CA ASN A 14 61.78 -51.22 -3.54
C ASN A 14 60.43 -51.06 -2.84
N PHE A 15 60.36 -51.32 -1.53
CA PHE A 15 59.15 -51.14 -0.74
C PHE A 15 58.66 -49.69 -0.78
N VAL A 16 59.54 -48.71 -0.62
CA VAL A 16 59.20 -47.28 -0.69
C VAL A 16 58.66 -46.92 -2.08
N ILE A 17 59.31 -47.37 -3.16
CA ILE A 17 58.82 -47.17 -4.53
C ILE A 17 57.42 -47.78 -4.71
N LEU A 18 57.20 -48.99 -4.20
CA LEU A 18 55.91 -49.68 -4.29
C LEU A 18 54.81 -48.96 -3.50
N VAL A 19 55.14 -48.43 -2.31
CA VAL A 19 54.22 -47.61 -1.51
C VAL A 19 53.83 -46.34 -2.25
N PHE A 20 54.77 -45.64 -2.87
CA PHE A 20 54.46 -44.44 -3.67
C PHE A 20 53.66 -44.78 -4.93
N ALA A 21 53.99 -45.88 -5.62
CA ALA A 21 53.23 -46.34 -6.78
C ALA A 21 51.79 -46.70 -6.40
N LEU A 22 51.60 -47.45 -5.29
CA LEU A 22 50.28 -47.83 -4.81
C LEU A 22 49.48 -46.64 -4.28
N LYS A 23 50.15 -45.65 -3.66
CA LYS A 23 49.53 -44.40 -3.26
C LYS A 23 48.91 -43.67 -4.46
N ALA A 24 49.70 -43.45 -5.51
CA ALA A 24 49.26 -42.74 -6.70
C ALA A 24 48.21 -43.52 -7.52
N LEU A 25 48.35 -44.86 -7.59
CA LEU A 25 47.47 -45.70 -8.41
C LEU A 25 46.15 -46.05 -7.73
N LEU A 26 46.12 -46.19 -6.40
CA LEU A 26 44.97 -46.75 -5.69
C LEU A 26 44.43 -45.85 -4.57
N PHE A 27 45.27 -45.40 -3.64
CA PHE A 27 44.78 -44.65 -2.47
C PHE A 27 44.28 -43.25 -2.83
N ASP A 28 45.01 -42.52 -3.68
CA ASP A 28 44.62 -41.17 -4.09
C ASP A 28 43.32 -41.18 -4.93
N PRO A 29 43.15 -42.06 -5.94
CA PRO A 29 41.88 -42.17 -6.67
C PRO A 29 40.71 -42.63 -5.79
N LEU A 30 40.93 -43.60 -4.90
CA LEU A 30 39.87 -44.13 -4.03
C LEU A 30 39.35 -43.07 -3.05
N SER A 31 40.26 -42.27 -2.47
CA SER A 31 39.89 -41.17 -1.57
C SER A 31 39.14 -40.04 -2.30
N LYS A 32 39.52 -39.73 -3.55
CA LYS A 32 38.79 -38.77 -4.39
C LYS A 32 37.36 -39.23 -4.64
N VAL A 33 37.15 -40.47 -5.06
CA VAL A 33 35.81 -41.02 -5.33
C VAL A 33 34.95 -41.05 -4.06
N ALA A 34 35.54 -41.41 -2.91
CA ALA A 34 34.85 -41.35 -1.63
C ALA A 34 34.43 -39.91 -1.28
N GLY A 35 35.32 -38.92 -1.47
CA GLY A 35 35.04 -37.51 -1.26
C GLY A 35 33.98 -36.95 -2.22
N GLU A 36 34.01 -37.36 -3.49
CA GLU A 36 33.00 -36.97 -4.50
C GLU A 36 31.62 -37.49 -4.13
N ARG A 37 31.51 -38.74 -3.67
CA ARG A 37 30.24 -39.31 -3.21
C ARG A 37 29.69 -38.60 -1.98
N ASP A 38 30.56 -38.29 -1.01
CA ASP A 38 30.18 -37.53 0.18
C ASP A 38 29.72 -36.12 -0.20
N LYS A 39 30.43 -35.44 -1.11
CA LYS A 39 30.06 -34.11 -1.59
C LYS A 39 28.74 -34.14 -2.39
N ALA A 40 28.55 -35.12 -3.25
CA ALA A 40 27.33 -35.25 -4.05
C ALA A 40 26.09 -35.53 -3.18
N THR A 41 26.23 -36.33 -2.12
CA THR A 41 25.09 -36.68 -1.25
C THR A 41 24.86 -35.67 -0.14
N LYS A 42 25.88 -35.38 0.68
CA LYS A 42 25.77 -34.43 1.79
C LYS A 42 25.63 -33.00 1.28
N GLY A 43 26.41 -32.64 0.26
CA GLY A 43 26.33 -31.31 -0.34
C GLY A 43 24.96 -31.03 -0.97
N ALA A 44 24.39 -31.98 -1.70
CA ALA A 44 23.03 -31.82 -2.25
C ALA A 44 21.96 -31.72 -1.15
N LEU A 45 22.10 -32.48 -0.06
CA LEU A 45 21.18 -32.41 1.08
C LEU A 45 21.28 -31.05 1.79
N ASP A 46 22.49 -30.55 2.02
CA ASP A 46 22.71 -29.26 2.67
C ASP A 46 22.25 -28.10 1.79
N GLU A 47 22.45 -28.20 0.47
CA GLU A 47 21.93 -27.25 -0.49
C GLU A 47 20.40 -27.25 -0.51
N ALA A 48 19.76 -28.43 -0.52
CA ALA A 48 18.30 -28.55 -0.44
C ALA A 48 17.75 -27.94 0.86
N LYS A 49 18.39 -28.18 2.00
CA LYS A 49 18.03 -27.55 3.28
C LYS A 49 18.17 -26.02 3.22
N ALA A 50 19.25 -25.52 2.63
CA ALA A 50 19.46 -24.08 2.47
C ALA A 50 18.41 -23.45 1.54
N MET A 51 18.01 -24.15 0.46
CA MET A 51 16.95 -23.69 -0.42
C MET A 51 15.59 -23.67 0.29
N LEU A 52 15.27 -24.70 1.08
CA LEU A 52 14.04 -24.74 1.89
C LEU A 52 14.00 -23.60 2.91
N ALA A 53 15.08 -23.37 3.64
CA ALA A 53 15.18 -22.27 4.59
C ALA A 53 14.99 -20.90 3.91
N LYS A 54 15.63 -20.68 2.75
CA LYS A 54 15.45 -19.46 1.95
C LYS A 54 14.01 -19.31 1.46
N LYS A 55 13.37 -20.39 1.01
CA LYS A 55 11.97 -20.37 0.58
C LYS A 55 11.05 -20.01 1.75
N ASP A 56 11.27 -20.56 2.93
CA ASP A 56 10.43 -20.24 4.09
C ASP A 56 10.66 -18.81 4.58
N GLU A 57 11.90 -18.32 4.54
CA GLU A 57 12.20 -16.90 4.79
C GLU A 57 11.51 -15.99 3.76
N ALA A 58 11.54 -16.35 2.47
CA ALA A 58 10.87 -15.58 1.42
C ALA A 58 9.35 -15.57 1.61
N VAL A 59 8.74 -16.70 1.95
CA VAL A 59 7.30 -16.81 2.20
C VAL A 59 6.90 -16.00 3.43
N THR A 60 7.68 -16.05 4.51
CA THR A 60 7.39 -15.26 5.73
C THR A 60 7.50 -13.76 5.47
N LYS A 61 8.53 -13.31 4.74
CA LYS A 61 8.65 -11.90 4.31
C LYS A 61 7.49 -11.47 3.42
N MET A 62 7.16 -12.25 2.40
CA MET A 62 6.02 -11.98 1.52
C MET A 62 4.70 -11.86 2.30
N ASN A 63 4.45 -12.77 3.24
CA ASN A 63 3.24 -12.72 4.07
C ASN A 63 3.21 -11.49 4.99
N ALA A 64 4.36 -11.10 5.55
CA ALA A 64 4.47 -9.88 6.35
C ALA A 64 4.22 -8.62 5.51
N GLU A 65 4.80 -8.53 4.32
CA GLU A 65 4.59 -7.43 3.38
C GLU A 65 3.13 -7.33 2.92
N LEU A 66 2.50 -8.47 2.60
CA LEU A 66 1.07 -8.52 2.27
C LEU A 66 0.19 -8.08 3.45
N GLY A 67 0.55 -8.47 4.68
CA GLY A 67 -0.12 -8.02 5.89
C GLY A 67 -0.03 -6.51 6.08
N ALA A 68 1.17 -5.95 5.96
CA ALA A 68 1.43 -4.52 6.06
C ALA A 68 0.69 -3.74 4.97
N ALA A 69 0.75 -4.19 3.72
CA ALA A 69 0.06 -3.53 2.60
C ALA A 69 -1.47 -3.51 2.78
N ARG A 70 -2.06 -4.62 3.29
CA ARG A 70 -3.49 -4.67 3.62
C ARG A 70 -3.85 -3.69 4.74
N GLN A 71 -3.01 -3.57 5.76
CA GLN A 71 -3.24 -2.64 6.85
C GLN A 71 -3.18 -1.19 6.37
N GLN A 72 -2.14 -0.83 5.61
CA GLN A 72 -2.01 0.50 5.00
C GLN A 72 -3.19 0.82 4.08
N ALA A 73 -3.65 -0.14 3.28
CA ALA A 73 -4.82 0.05 2.41
C ALA A 73 -6.10 0.32 3.23
N LYS A 74 -6.30 -0.39 4.34
CA LYS A 74 -7.44 -0.16 5.24
C LYS A 74 -7.37 1.23 5.89
N GLU A 75 -6.20 1.63 6.37
CA GLU A 75 -5.98 2.95 6.98
C GLU A 75 -6.24 4.07 5.97
N ALA A 76 -5.67 3.97 4.76
CA ALA A 76 -5.91 4.93 3.69
C ALA A 76 -7.39 5.00 3.30
N ALA A 77 -8.08 3.85 3.18
CA ALA A 77 -9.50 3.82 2.87
C ALA A 77 -10.36 4.40 4.00
N SER A 78 -9.97 4.24 5.27
CA SER A 78 -10.64 4.85 6.40
C SER A 78 -10.46 6.36 6.41
N ALA A 79 -9.23 6.84 6.22
CA ALA A 79 -8.90 8.26 6.15
C ALA A 79 -9.66 8.96 5.01
N LEU A 80 -9.69 8.37 3.81
CA LEU A 80 -10.45 8.91 2.68
C LEU A 80 -11.96 8.95 2.94
N ARG A 81 -12.51 7.97 3.66
CA ARG A 81 -13.93 7.99 4.06
C ARG A 81 -14.21 9.11 5.05
N GLU A 82 -13.36 9.28 6.06
CA GLU A 82 -13.52 10.35 7.04
C GLU A 82 -13.40 11.73 6.40
N GLU A 83 -12.41 11.94 5.52
CA GLU A 83 -12.25 13.17 4.74
C GLU A 83 -13.48 13.42 3.85
N GLY A 84 -13.97 12.38 3.16
CA GLY A 84 -15.18 12.46 2.34
C GLY A 84 -16.41 12.87 3.14
N LEU A 85 -16.63 12.26 4.31
CA LEU A 85 -17.74 12.59 5.21
C LEU A 85 -17.62 14.01 5.76
N ALA A 86 -16.41 14.45 6.13
CA ALA A 86 -16.16 15.80 6.61
C ALA A 86 -16.46 16.84 5.51
N LYS A 87 -16.00 16.59 4.28
CA LYS A 87 -16.26 17.46 3.13
C LYS A 87 -17.74 17.48 2.74
N GLN A 88 -18.41 16.33 2.77
CA GLN A 88 -19.85 16.25 2.54
C GLN A 88 -20.61 17.10 3.57
N LYS A 89 -20.30 16.94 4.87
CA LYS A 89 -20.93 17.71 5.94
C LYS A 89 -20.69 19.21 5.79
N ALA A 90 -19.46 19.62 5.48
CA ALA A 90 -19.11 21.01 5.23
C ALA A 90 -19.89 21.60 4.05
N THR A 91 -19.98 20.84 2.95
CA THR A 91 -20.70 21.28 1.74
C THR A 91 -22.20 21.40 1.99
N LEU A 92 -22.78 20.43 2.72
CA LEU A 92 -24.20 20.46 3.09
C LEU A 92 -24.51 21.66 3.99
N SER A 93 -23.70 21.89 5.02
CA SER A 93 -23.88 23.03 5.93
C SER A 93 -23.73 24.38 5.22
N ALA A 94 -22.80 24.48 4.27
CA ALA A 94 -22.65 25.67 3.43
C ALA A 94 -23.89 25.89 2.53
N ALA A 95 -24.41 24.83 1.93
CA ALA A 95 -25.63 24.89 1.11
C ALA A 95 -26.87 25.27 1.92
N GLU A 96 -27.02 24.71 3.13
CA GLU A 96 -28.10 25.09 4.06
C GLU A 96 -28.01 26.58 4.44
N THR A 97 -26.81 27.06 4.76
CA THR A 97 -26.59 28.47 5.09
C THR A 97 -26.92 29.38 3.91
N ALA A 98 -26.49 29.01 2.70
CA ALA A 98 -26.80 29.76 1.48
C ALA A 98 -28.31 29.77 1.19
N ALA A 99 -29.00 28.65 1.40
CA ALA A 99 -30.45 28.57 1.24
C ALA A 99 -31.20 29.48 2.22
N VAL A 100 -30.78 29.50 3.50
CA VAL A 100 -31.35 30.42 4.50
C VAL A 100 -31.14 31.88 4.09
N GLN A 101 -29.93 32.24 3.65
CA GLN A 101 -29.63 33.59 3.17
C GLN A 101 -30.49 33.98 1.95
N GLN A 102 -30.69 33.06 1.00
CA GLN A 102 -31.57 33.30 -0.15
C GLN A 102 -33.02 33.53 0.26
N ILE A 103 -33.54 32.74 1.22
CA ILE A 103 -34.89 32.91 1.73
C ILE A 103 -35.04 34.26 2.44
N GLU A 104 -34.06 34.67 3.24
CA GLU A 104 -34.08 35.98 3.90
C GLU A 104 -34.02 37.14 2.89
N ALA A 105 -33.17 37.03 1.86
CA ALA A 105 -33.09 38.02 0.80
C ALA A 105 -34.43 38.14 0.04
N ALA A 106 -35.01 37.02 -0.37
CA ALA A 106 -36.31 36.99 -1.05
C ALA A 106 -37.42 37.59 -0.19
N ARG A 107 -37.43 37.33 1.13
CA ARG A 107 -38.40 37.94 2.06
C ARG A 107 -38.27 39.46 2.11
N LYS A 108 -37.04 39.99 2.16
CA LYS A 108 -36.81 41.44 2.15
C LYS A 108 -37.25 42.06 0.83
N GLU A 109 -36.99 41.39 -0.29
CA GLU A 109 -37.39 41.86 -1.61
C GLU A 109 -38.92 41.89 -1.76
N ILE A 110 -39.62 40.85 -1.28
CA ILE A 110 -41.09 40.82 -1.24
C ILE A 110 -41.65 41.94 -0.37
N GLN A 111 -41.05 42.22 0.80
CA GLN A 111 -41.47 43.32 1.66
C GLN A 111 -41.30 44.67 0.94
N ALA A 112 -40.15 44.91 0.31
CA ALA A 112 -39.90 46.14 -0.44
C ALA A 112 -40.88 46.32 -1.61
N GLU A 113 -41.15 45.27 -2.38
CA GLU A 113 -42.14 45.31 -3.46
C GLU A 113 -43.57 45.53 -2.94
N THR A 114 -43.92 44.95 -1.79
CA THR A 114 -45.22 45.16 -1.16
C THR A 114 -45.39 46.63 -0.72
N GLU A 115 -44.35 47.24 -0.15
CA GLU A 115 -44.37 48.66 0.24
C GLU A 115 -44.51 49.57 -0.99
N LYS A 116 -43.76 49.30 -2.07
CA LYS A 116 -43.89 50.03 -3.34
C LYS A 116 -45.30 49.91 -3.91
N ALA A 117 -45.86 48.70 -3.96
CA ALA A 117 -47.20 48.45 -4.46
C ALA A 117 -48.26 49.18 -3.62
N ARG A 118 -48.14 49.17 -2.27
CA ARG A 118 -49.03 49.94 -1.39
C ARG A 118 -48.94 51.45 -1.63
N ALA A 119 -47.74 51.98 -1.81
CA ALA A 119 -47.55 53.40 -2.11
C ALA A 119 -48.19 53.80 -3.44
N ALA A 120 -48.01 53.00 -4.49
CA ALA A 120 -48.65 53.19 -5.79
C ALA A 120 -50.19 53.14 -5.67
N LEU A 121 -50.73 52.14 -4.97
CA LEU A 121 -52.17 51.98 -4.79
C LEU A 121 -52.78 53.17 -4.04
N LYS A 122 -52.06 53.74 -3.05
CA LYS A 122 -52.52 54.94 -2.33
C LYS A 122 -52.64 56.14 -3.26
N SER A 123 -51.65 56.35 -4.14
CA SER A 123 -51.69 57.39 -5.18
C SER A 123 -52.86 57.17 -6.14
N ASP A 124 -53.14 55.93 -6.53
CA ASP A 124 -54.27 55.60 -7.41
C ASP A 124 -55.62 55.86 -6.72
N VAL A 125 -55.73 55.52 -5.43
CA VAL A 125 -56.94 55.79 -4.62
C VAL A 125 -57.21 57.30 -4.51
N GLU A 126 -56.18 58.12 -4.27
CA GLU A 126 -56.33 59.58 -4.26
C GLU A 126 -56.81 60.12 -5.62
N ARG A 127 -56.23 59.60 -6.72
CA ARG A 127 -56.65 59.97 -8.08
C ARG A 127 -58.09 59.56 -8.39
N PHE A 128 -58.51 58.36 -7.97
CA PHE A 128 -59.89 57.91 -8.13
C PHE A 128 -60.86 58.72 -7.28
N ALA A 129 -60.47 59.11 -6.06
CA ALA A 129 -61.29 59.99 -5.22
C ALA A 129 -61.53 61.35 -5.88
N ASP A 130 -60.49 61.96 -6.47
CA ASP A 130 -60.60 63.21 -7.22
C ASP A 130 -61.50 63.08 -8.47
N GLU A 131 -61.41 61.97 -9.20
CA GLU A 131 -62.30 61.70 -10.34
C GLU A 131 -63.76 61.54 -9.92
N ILE A 132 -64.01 60.85 -8.80
CA ILE A 132 -65.36 60.69 -8.24
C ILE A 132 -65.94 62.05 -7.84
N VAL A 133 -65.16 62.89 -7.13
CA VAL A 133 -65.59 64.24 -6.74
C VAL A 133 -65.88 65.10 -7.96
N ARG A 134 -65.02 65.08 -9.00
CA ARG A 134 -65.28 65.81 -10.25
C ARG A 134 -66.56 65.35 -10.95
N LYS A 135 -66.89 64.06 -10.93
CA LYS A 135 -68.14 63.54 -11.50
C LYS A 135 -69.37 63.93 -10.68
N LEU A 136 -69.26 64.01 -9.35
CA LEU A 136 -70.36 64.37 -8.45
C LEU A 136 -70.66 65.88 -8.39
N VAL A 137 -69.63 66.73 -8.49
CA VAL A 137 -69.77 68.20 -8.42
C VAL A 137 -70.20 68.81 -9.76
N ARG A 138 -70.21 68.01 -10.84
CA ARG A 138 -70.77 68.42 -12.14
C ARG A 138 -72.29 68.25 -12.13
N VAL A 139 -72.95 69.14 -11.38
CA VAL A 139 -74.36 69.52 -11.53
C VAL A 139 -74.37 70.95 -12.05
#